data_AF-A0AAV1I226-F1
#
_entry.id   AF-A0AAV1I226-F1
#
_cell.length_a   1.000
_cell.length_b   1.000
_cell.length_c   1.000
_cell.angle_alpha   90.00
_cell.angle_beta   90.00
_cell.angle_gamma   90.00
#
_symmetry.space_group_name_H-M   'P 1'
#
loop_
_entity.id
_entity.type
_entity.pdbx_description
1 polymer ?
#
loop_
_entity_poly.entity_id
_entity_poly.type
_entity_poly.pdbx_seq_one_letter_code
_entity_poly.pdbx_strand_id
1 'polypeptide(L)'
;MQVERYIFFPKCAERFGLVSPGLLLEGRDEDGEQGMLHSALQVLAEVHERAFQAAPGAGRDVRKHLSSVRSSILEGVRVLFSHVIPQNYPQPHSHPMWQLAEQLGATVALSTSLQVTHVVSGSTQTDKVHWAREQGRHLVSPGWLHAAACLWRRMAEADYPVDGSEEQPRLTPEEDLQAALAAAGGGAGPPSSAEL
;
A
#
# COMPACT_ATOMS: atom_id res chain seq x y z
N MET A 1 -5.38 5.55 11.44
CA MET A 1 -4.28 6.08 10.64
C MET A 1 -3.21 5.01 10.61
N GLN A 2 -2.92 4.45 9.43
CA GLN A 2 -1.75 3.59 9.27
C GLN A 2 -0.56 4.54 9.17
N VAL A 3 0.36 4.44 10.13
CA VAL A 3 1.52 5.33 10.23
C VAL A 3 2.73 4.52 9.84
N GLU A 4 3.53 5.05 8.92
CA GLU A 4 4.83 4.46 8.61
C GLU A 4 5.70 4.44 9.87
N ARG A 5 6.53 3.41 10.02
CA ARG A 5 7.40 3.32 11.19
C ARG A 5 8.45 4.43 11.07
N TYR A 6 8.65 5.18 12.14
CA TYR A 6 9.74 6.14 12.22
C TYR A 6 11.07 5.39 12.42
N ILE A 7 11.92 5.35 11.38
CA ILE A 7 13.18 4.59 11.36
C ILE A 7 14.37 5.55 11.34
N PHE A 8 14.64 6.15 12.50
CA PHE A 8 15.79 7.03 12.64
C PHE A 8 17.09 6.26 12.90
N PHE A 9 17.10 5.36 13.89
CA PHE A 9 18.31 4.64 14.28
C PHE A 9 18.53 3.37 13.43
N PRO A 10 19.77 3.03 13.05
CA PRO A 10 20.08 1.77 12.34
C PRO A 10 19.59 0.52 13.07
N LYS A 11 19.63 0.52 14.41
CA LYS A 11 19.11 -0.60 15.21
C LYS A 11 17.60 -0.81 15.04
N CYS A 12 16.85 0.26 14.74
CA CYS A 12 15.43 0.16 14.39
C CYS A 12 15.26 -0.51 13.03
N ALA A 13 16.03 -0.11 12.01
CA ALA A 13 15.96 -0.71 10.67
C ALA A 13 16.24 -2.22 10.69
N GLU A 14 17.30 -2.64 11.39
CA GLU A 14 17.64 -4.05 11.60
C GLU A 14 16.50 -4.83 12.26
N ARG A 15 15.91 -4.28 13.32
CA ARG A 15 14.82 -4.92 14.06
C ARG A 15 13.59 -5.16 13.19
N PHE A 16 13.35 -4.32 12.19
CA PHE A 16 12.22 -4.42 11.27
C PHE A 16 12.57 -5.06 9.92
N GLY A 17 13.80 -5.53 9.74
CA GLY A 17 14.25 -6.18 8.50
C GLY A 17 14.20 -5.27 7.28
N LEU A 18 14.39 -3.96 7.47
CA LEU A 18 14.35 -2.98 6.39
C LEU A 18 15.70 -2.91 5.67
N VAL A 19 15.67 -2.61 4.37
CA VAL A 19 16.87 -2.49 3.53
C VAL A 19 17.62 -1.16 3.78
N SER A 20 16.91 -0.11 4.21
CA SER A 20 17.54 1.19 4.52
C SER A 20 18.33 1.13 5.83
N PRO A 21 19.52 1.75 5.92
CA PRO A 21 20.32 1.85 7.14
C PRO A 21 19.74 2.80 8.21
N GLY A 22 18.59 3.44 7.94
CA GLY A 22 17.95 4.42 8.82
C GLY A 22 18.51 5.84 8.65
N LEU A 23 17.68 6.84 9.01
CA LEU A 23 17.95 8.26 8.75
C LEU A 23 19.27 8.76 9.38
N LEU A 24 19.63 8.24 10.55
CA LEU A 24 20.86 8.63 11.25
C LEU A 24 22.13 8.29 10.43
N LEU A 25 22.20 7.11 9.81
CA LEU A 25 23.35 6.72 8.99
C LEU A 25 23.34 7.43 7.64
N GLU A 26 22.17 7.78 7.13
CA GLU A 26 22.01 8.60 5.93
C GLU A 26 22.36 10.09 6.19
N GLY A 27 22.58 10.49 7.45
CA GLY A 27 22.96 11.86 7.81
C GLY A 27 21.87 12.89 7.50
N ARG A 28 20.61 12.45 7.42
CA ARG A 28 19.44 13.28 7.11
C ARG A 28 18.36 13.09 8.16
N ASP A 29 17.42 14.01 8.22
CA ASP A 29 16.18 13.85 8.96
C ASP A 29 15.01 13.62 7.98
N GLU A 30 13.80 13.47 8.50
CA GLU A 30 12.59 13.53 7.70
C GLU A 30 12.45 14.90 7.02
N ASP A 31 11.78 14.89 5.88
CA ASP A 31 11.54 16.11 5.13
C ASP A 31 10.41 16.93 5.79
N GLY A 32 10.65 18.22 5.99
CA GLY A 32 9.68 19.12 6.61
C GLY A 32 8.46 19.41 5.73
N GLU A 33 8.54 19.17 4.42
CA GLU A 33 7.52 19.52 3.42
C GLU A 33 6.86 18.30 2.77
N GLN A 34 7.30 17.08 3.09
CA GLN A 34 6.76 15.85 2.53
C GLN A 34 6.86 14.66 3.48
N GLY A 35 6.16 13.57 3.14
CA GLY A 35 6.17 12.34 3.92
C GLY A 35 5.13 12.31 5.05
N MET A 36 5.20 11.24 5.85
CA MET A 36 4.16 10.89 6.83
C MET A 36 4.01 11.94 7.95
N LEU A 37 5.11 12.46 8.49
CA LEU A 37 5.06 13.42 9.59
C LEU A 37 4.48 14.76 9.14
N HIS A 38 4.89 15.25 7.97
CA HIS A 38 4.30 16.43 7.35
C HIS A 38 2.79 16.25 7.14
N SER A 39 2.37 15.14 6.53
CA SER A 39 0.95 14.80 6.35
C SER A 39 0.19 14.74 7.69
N ALA A 40 0.78 14.11 8.72
CA ALA A 40 0.17 14.03 10.04
C ALA A 40 -0.02 15.42 10.66
N LEU A 41 0.99 16.29 10.57
CA LEU A 41 0.91 17.67 11.05
C LEU A 41 -0.18 18.45 10.34
N GLN A 42 -0.25 18.37 9.00
CA GLN A 42 -1.29 19.03 8.20
C GLN A 42 -2.70 18.62 8.64
N VAL A 43 -2.95 17.31 8.74
CA VAL A 43 -4.25 16.78 9.15
C VAL A 43 -4.60 17.20 10.58
N LEU A 44 -3.65 17.11 11.51
CA LEU A 44 -3.88 17.50 12.90
C LEU A 44 -4.18 18.99 13.03
N ALA A 45 -3.46 19.84 12.30
CA ALA A 45 -3.69 21.29 12.29
C ALA A 45 -5.07 21.64 11.71
N GLU A 46 -5.45 21.02 10.58
CA GLU A 46 -6.75 21.22 9.96
C GLU A 46 -7.90 20.77 10.88
N VAL A 47 -7.79 19.58 11.46
CA VAL A 47 -8.80 19.05 12.37
C VAL A 47 -8.90 19.89 13.64
N HIS A 48 -7.76 20.36 14.17
CA HIS A 48 -7.74 21.27 15.29
C HIS A 48 -8.52 22.54 14.97
N GLU A 49 -8.22 23.19 13.85
CA GLU A 49 -8.92 24.42 13.44
C GLU A 49 -10.44 24.19 13.33
N ARG A 50 -10.86 23.14 12.60
CA ARG A 50 -12.28 22.78 12.43
C ARG A 50 -12.97 22.52 13.78
N ALA A 51 -12.31 21.80 14.69
CA ALA A 51 -12.87 21.47 16.00
C ALA A 51 -13.00 22.69 16.92
N PHE A 52 -12.06 23.63 16.86
CA PHE A 52 -12.08 24.84 17.70
C PHE A 52 -13.03 25.92 17.18
N GLN A 53 -13.22 26.01 15.85
CA GLN A 53 -14.23 26.87 15.24
C GLN A 53 -15.66 26.36 15.46
N ALA A 54 -15.85 25.06 15.66
CA ALA A 54 -17.16 24.47 15.85
C ALA A 54 -17.81 24.84 17.21
N ALA A 55 -19.14 24.92 17.19
CA ALA A 55 -19.94 25.17 18.39
C ALA A 55 -19.65 24.12 19.49
N PRO A 56 -19.63 24.54 20.77
CA PRO A 56 -19.35 23.64 21.89
C PRO A 56 -20.34 22.46 21.94
N GLY A 57 -19.85 21.32 22.43
CA GLY A 57 -20.62 20.06 22.48
C GLY A 57 -20.30 19.13 21.29
N ALA A 58 -21.33 18.51 20.71
CA ALA A 58 -21.16 17.48 19.66
C ALA A 58 -20.51 17.99 18.36
N GLY A 59 -20.42 19.31 18.16
CA GLY A 59 -19.71 19.94 17.05
C GLY A 59 -18.18 19.87 17.16
N ARG A 60 -17.64 19.63 18.37
CA ARG A 60 -16.20 19.52 18.62
C ARG A 60 -15.67 18.08 18.64
N ASP A 61 -16.49 17.10 18.25
CA ASP A 61 -16.03 15.71 18.20
C ASP A 61 -14.97 15.54 17.11
N VAL A 62 -13.71 15.52 17.53
CA VAL A 62 -12.51 15.37 16.69
C VAL A 62 -12.62 14.15 15.78
N ARG A 63 -13.29 13.07 16.22
CA ARG A 63 -13.46 11.85 15.42
C ARG A 63 -14.30 12.11 14.17
N LYS A 64 -15.31 12.99 14.26
CA LYS A 64 -16.16 13.35 13.11
C LYS A 64 -15.38 14.19 12.11
N HIS A 65 -14.59 15.16 12.60
CA HIS A 65 -13.74 15.98 11.76
C HIS A 65 -12.66 15.15 11.06
N LEU A 66 -11.99 14.24 11.77
CA LEU A 66 -11.04 13.30 11.18
C LEU A 66 -11.68 12.43 10.10
N SER A 67 -12.85 11.84 10.38
CA SER A 67 -13.57 11.04 9.39
C SER A 67 -13.98 11.86 8.16
N SER A 68 -14.39 13.12 8.36
CA SER A 68 -14.76 14.03 7.28
C SER A 68 -13.57 14.38 6.39
N VAL A 69 -12.43 14.76 6.98
CA VAL A 69 -11.18 15.04 6.24
C VAL A 69 -10.74 13.77 5.50
N ARG A 70 -10.85 12.61 6.13
CA ARG A 70 -10.48 11.34 5.50
C ARG A 70 -11.38 11.01 4.31
N SER A 71 -12.69 11.21 4.44
CA SER A 71 -13.64 10.95 3.35
C SER A 71 -13.57 11.97 2.21
N SER A 72 -12.93 13.13 2.39
CA SER A 72 -12.74 14.07 1.27
C SER A 72 -11.58 13.69 0.36
N ILE A 73 -10.73 12.73 0.75
CA ILE A 73 -9.50 12.38 0.00
C ILE A 73 -9.82 11.87 -1.41
N LEU A 74 -10.78 10.96 -1.53
CA LEU A 74 -11.23 10.35 -2.78
C LEU A 74 -12.70 10.66 -3.08
N GLU A 75 -13.20 11.80 -2.62
CA GLU A 75 -14.55 12.24 -2.92
C GLU A 75 -14.77 12.32 -4.45
N GLY A 76 -15.90 11.80 -4.92
CA GLY A 76 -16.22 11.72 -6.35
C GLY A 76 -15.47 10.64 -7.12
N VAL A 77 -14.55 9.91 -6.49
CA VAL A 77 -13.87 8.76 -7.11
C VAL A 77 -14.76 7.53 -7.04
N ARG A 78 -14.90 6.86 -8.19
CA ARG A 78 -15.48 5.52 -8.27
C ARG A 78 -14.45 4.48 -8.65
N VAL A 79 -14.24 3.51 -7.76
CA VAL A 79 -13.23 2.46 -7.85
C VAL A 79 -13.87 1.13 -8.28
N LEU A 80 -13.21 0.41 -9.17
CA LEU A 80 -13.51 -0.97 -9.50
C LEU A 80 -12.27 -1.84 -9.20
N PHE A 81 -12.43 -2.91 -8.43
CA PHE A 81 -11.34 -3.83 -8.12
C PHE A 81 -11.21 -4.95 -9.17
N SER A 82 -9.97 -5.30 -9.50
CA SER A 82 -9.60 -6.46 -10.35
C SER A 82 -8.40 -7.20 -9.75
N HIS A 83 -8.48 -8.52 -9.51
CA HIS A 83 -7.39 -9.30 -8.86
C HIS A 83 -6.90 -8.75 -7.51
N VAL A 84 -7.75 -8.02 -6.79
CA VAL A 84 -7.46 -7.55 -5.43
C VAL A 84 -8.34 -8.26 -4.41
N ILE A 85 -9.64 -8.37 -4.72
CA ILE A 85 -10.62 -9.06 -3.89
C ILE A 85 -10.91 -10.40 -4.55
N PRO A 86 -10.66 -11.54 -3.87
CA PRO A 86 -10.96 -12.86 -4.40
C PRO A 86 -12.45 -13.01 -4.74
N GLN A 87 -12.77 -13.70 -5.84
CA GLN A 87 -14.17 -13.90 -6.26
C GLN A 87 -14.99 -14.70 -5.24
N ASN A 88 -14.35 -15.61 -4.51
CA ASN A 88 -14.96 -16.43 -3.47
C ASN A 88 -14.95 -15.76 -2.09
N TYR A 89 -14.63 -14.47 -2.00
CA TYR A 89 -14.65 -13.75 -0.74
C TYR A 89 -16.11 -13.61 -0.24
N PRO A 90 -16.46 -14.09 0.98
CA PRO A 90 -17.86 -14.26 1.40
C PRO A 90 -18.70 -12.99 1.35
N GLN A 91 -18.09 -11.83 1.63
CA GLN A 91 -18.73 -10.52 1.60
C GLN A 91 -17.74 -9.49 1.04
N PRO A 92 -17.84 -9.08 -0.24
CA PRO A 92 -16.89 -8.15 -0.85
C PRO A 92 -16.70 -6.84 -0.07
N HIS A 93 -17.77 -6.33 0.54
CA HIS A 93 -17.77 -5.10 1.35
C HIS A 93 -16.96 -5.20 2.65
N SER A 94 -16.76 -6.41 3.19
CA SER A 94 -15.94 -6.59 4.40
C SER A 94 -14.45 -6.73 4.07
N HIS A 95 -14.08 -6.77 2.78
CA HIS A 95 -12.70 -6.85 2.38
C HIS A 95 -11.94 -5.56 2.80
N PRO A 96 -10.74 -5.65 3.41
CA PRO A 96 -10.02 -4.47 3.90
C PRO A 96 -9.78 -3.39 2.83
N MET A 97 -9.47 -3.78 1.59
CA MET A 97 -9.31 -2.82 0.48
C MET A 97 -10.62 -2.11 0.11
N TRP A 98 -11.76 -2.78 0.23
CA TRP A 98 -13.06 -2.18 -0.01
C TRP A 98 -13.34 -1.12 1.05
N GLN A 99 -13.23 -1.50 2.31
CA GLN A 99 -13.43 -0.60 3.44
C GLN A 99 -12.45 0.58 3.41
N LEU A 100 -11.22 0.35 2.99
CA LEU A 100 -10.22 1.41 2.84
C LEU A 100 -10.66 2.45 1.81
N ALA A 101 -11.13 2.01 0.64
CA ALA A 101 -11.62 2.92 -0.40
C ALA A 101 -12.82 3.73 0.09
N GLU A 102 -13.80 3.10 0.75
CA GLU A 102 -14.97 3.79 1.32
C GLU A 102 -14.59 4.77 2.43
N GLN A 103 -13.64 4.41 3.32
CA GLN A 103 -13.13 5.30 4.37
C GLN A 103 -12.44 6.55 3.80
N LEU A 104 -11.86 6.44 2.61
CA LEU A 104 -11.28 7.57 1.88
C LEU A 104 -12.32 8.37 1.08
N GLY A 105 -13.59 7.95 1.09
CA GLY A 105 -14.69 8.62 0.39
C GLY A 105 -14.96 8.16 -1.02
N ALA A 106 -14.26 7.13 -1.51
CA ALA A 106 -14.54 6.56 -2.81
C ALA A 106 -15.81 5.70 -2.77
N THR A 107 -16.54 5.67 -3.88
CA THR A 107 -17.60 4.67 -4.10
C THR A 107 -17.01 3.45 -4.79
N VAL A 108 -17.29 2.24 -4.30
CA VAL A 108 -16.79 1.02 -4.94
C VAL A 108 -17.89 0.41 -5.83
N ALA A 109 -17.54 0.13 -7.09
CA ALA A 109 -18.40 -0.52 -8.07
C ALA A 109 -18.11 -2.03 -8.14
N LEU A 110 -19.16 -2.82 -8.35
CA LEU A 110 -19.04 -4.28 -8.53
C LEU A 110 -18.76 -4.68 -9.99
N SER A 111 -19.20 -3.85 -10.94
CA SER A 111 -19.11 -4.09 -12.37
C SER A 111 -18.56 -2.89 -13.13
N THR A 112 -18.13 -3.12 -14.36
CA THR A 112 -17.74 -2.06 -15.30
C THR A 112 -18.95 -1.17 -15.61
N SER A 113 -18.76 0.13 -15.52
CA SER A 113 -19.77 1.13 -15.88
C SER A 113 -19.07 2.44 -16.25
N LEU A 114 -19.72 3.28 -17.05
CA LEU A 114 -19.15 4.57 -17.48
C LEU A 114 -18.88 5.55 -16.31
N GLN A 115 -19.48 5.28 -15.14
CA GLN A 115 -19.25 6.06 -13.93
C GLN A 115 -17.98 5.64 -13.18
N VAL A 116 -17.36 4.51 -13.52
CA VAL A 116 -16.09 4.08 -12.94
C VAL A 116 -14.98 5.01 -13.44
N THR A 117 -14.24 5.57 -12.50
CA THR A 117 -13.13 6.49 -12.77
C THR A 117 -11.78 5.79 -12.68
N HIS A 118 -11.66 4.82 -11.76
CA HIS A 118 -10.41 4.13 -11.45
C HIS A 118 -10.63 2.62 -11.42
N VAL A 119 -9.70 1.88 -11.99
CA VAL A 119 -9.57 0.43 -11.83
C VAL A 119 -8.32 0.16 -11.00
N VAL A 120 -8.53 -0.39 -9.81
CA VAL A 120 -7.44 -0.83 -8.92
C VAL A 120 -7.18 -2.30 -9.20
N SER A 121 -6.00 -2.60 -9.75
CA SER A 121 -5.68 -3.95 -10.21
C SER A 121 -4.37 -4.49 -9.67
N GLY A 122 -4.38 -5.76 -9.24
CA GLY A 122 -3.17 -6.51 -8.88
C GLY A 122 -2.46 -7.19 -10.08
N SER A 123 -3.08 -7.17 -11.26
CA SER A 123 -2.53 -7.77 -12.48
C SER A 123 -2.94 -6.96 -13.71
N THR A 124 -2.13 -7.01 -14.76
CA THR A 124 -2.43 -6.36 -16.05
C THR A 124 -3.31 -7.20 -16.97
N GLN A 125 -3.50 -8.49 -16.66
CA GLN A 125 -4.11 -9.48 -17.55
C GLN A 125 -5.58 -9.76 -17.18
N THR A 126 -6.45 -8.75 -17.33
CA THR A 126 -7.91 -8.95 -17.18
C THR A 126 -8.75 -8.11 -18.10
N ASP A 127 -9.95 -8.60 -18.39
CA ASP A 127 -10.98 -7.87 -19.13
C ASP A 127 -11.29 -6.49 -18.52
N LYS A 128 -11.28 -6.38 -17.18
CA LYS A 128 -11.49 -5.10 -16.48
C LYS A 128 -10.38 -4.09 -16.77
N VAL A 129 -9.14 -4.56 -16.88
CA VAL A 129 -7.98 -3.73 -17.22
C VAL A 129 -8.01 -3.33 -18.69
N HIS A 130 -8.35 -4.26 -19.59
CA HIS A 130 -8.56 -3.94 -21.01
C HIS A 130 -9.67 -2.90 -21.20
N TRP A 131 -10.82 -3.11 -20.57
CA TRP A 131 -11.92 -2.15 -20.56
C TRP A 131 -11.48 -0.76 -20.04
N ALA A 132 -10.70 -0.71 -18.96
CA ALA A 132 -10.20 0.55 -18.42
C ALA A 132 -9.37 1.33 -19.44
N ARG A 133 -8.49 0.64 -20.16
CA ARG A 133 -7.64 1.23 -21.20
C ARG A 133 -8.47 1.74 -22.38
N GLU A 134 -9.41 0.94 -22.87
CA GLU A 134 -10.31 1.32 -23.97
C GLU A 134 -11.16 2.54 -23.62
N GLN A 135 -11.60 2.64 -22.37
CA GLN A 135 -12.44 3.73 -21.88
C GLN A 135 -11.66 4.92 -21.32
N GLY A 136 -10.32 4.91 -21.38
CA GLY A 136 -9.46 5.97 -20.87
C GLY A 136 -9.61 6.20 -19.36
N ARG A 137 -9.83 5.14 -18.57
CA ARG A 137 -9.93 5.20 -17.10
C ARG A 137 -8.56 5.04 -16.46
N HIS A 138 -8.40 5.58 -15.26
CA HIS A 138 -7.16 5.44 -14.51
C HIS A 138 -6.97 3.99 -14.07
N LEU A 139 -5.83 3.40 -14.45
CA LEU A 139 -5.43 2.06 -14.05
C LEU A 139 -4.31 2.18 -13.02
N VAL A 140 -4.57 1.75 -11.78
CA VAL A 140 -3.64 1.94 -10.66
C VAL A 140 -3.44 0.65 -9.86
N SER A 141 -2.28 0.50 -9.24
CA SER A 141 -2.01 -0.62 -8.33
C SER A 141 -2.70 -0.42 -6.96
N PRO A 142 -2.83 -1.48 -6.12
CA PRO A 142 -3.34 -1.35 -4.76
C PRO A 142 -2.54 -0.36 -3.90
N GLY A 143 -1.26 -0.16 -4.23
CA GLY A 143 -0.37 0.80 -3.58
C GLY A 143 -0.92 2.23 -3.61
N TRP A 144 -1.68 2.61 -4.64
CA TRP A 144 -2.31 3.93 -4.74
C TRP A 144 -3.28 4.22 -3.58
N LEU A 145 -4.15 3.26 -3.25
CA LEU A 145 -5.10 3.40 -2.13
C LEU A 145 -4.37 3.39 -0.78
N HIS A 146 -3.34 2.57 -0.63
CA HIS A 146 -2.52 2.53 0.59
C HIS A 146 -1.79 3.85 0.81
N ALA A 147 -1.12 4.36 -0.23
CA ALA A 147 -0.41 5.63 -0.16
C ALA A 147 -1.36 6.79 0.12
N ALA A 148 -2.54 6.82 -0.52
CA ALA A 148 -3.55 7.83 -0.22
C ALA A 148 -4.01 7.80 1.25
N ALA A 149 -4.12 6.60 1.82
CA ALA A 149 -4.48 6.41 3.22
C ALA A 149 -3.36 6.77 4.21
N CYS A 150 -2.10 6.52 3.85
CA CYS A 150 -0.94 6.87 4.67
C CYS A 150 -0.69 8.38 4.65
N LEU A 151 -0.66 8.98 3.45
CA LEU A 151 -0.30 10.39 3.26
C LEU A 151 -1.50 11.35 3.37
N TRP A 152 -2.71 10.83 3.59
CA TRP A 152 -3.95 11.60 3.76
C TRP A 152 -4.25 12.58 2.61
N ARG A 153 -3.89 12.18 1.39
CA ARG A 153 -4.09 12.99 0.18
C ARG A 153 -4.35 12.10 -1.02
N ARG A 154 -5.00 12.65 -2.05
CA ARG A 154 -5.14 11.94 -3.32
C ARG A 154 -3.76 11.85 -3.99
N MET A 155 -3.35 10.62 -4.28
CA MET A 155 -2.09 10.36 -4.97
C MET A 155 -2.27 10.52 -6.48
N ALA A 156 -1.22 10.97 -7.16
CA ALA A 156 -1.21 11.00 -8.61
C ALA A 156 -1.25 9.56 -9.13
N GLU A 157 -2.14 9.29 -10.08
CA GLU A 157 -2.37 7.94 -10.58
C GLU A 157 -1.16 7.40 -11.34
N ALA A 158 -0.37 8.29 -11.97
CA ALA A 158 0.84 7.96 -12.71
C ALA A 158 1.97 7.37 -11.84
N ASP A 159 1.99 7.69 -10.54
CA ASP A 159 3.02 7.20 -9.61
C ASP A 159 2.78 5.73 -9.19
N TYR A 160 1.60 5.17 -9.52
CA TYR A 160 1.17 3.85 -9.09
C TYR A 160 0.68 3.00 -10.27
N PRO A 161 1.51 2.77 -11.30
CA PRO A 161 1.13 1.91 -12.41
C PRO A 161 0.87 0.48 -11.93
N VAL A 162 0.04 -0.25 -12.67
CA VAL A 162 -0.10 -1.70 -12.47
C VAL A 162 1.04 -2.37 -13.20
N ASP A 163 2.07 -2.75 -12.44
CA ASP A 163 3.19 -3.50 -12.99
C ASP A 163 2.77 -4.94 -13.32
N GLY A 164 3.25 -5.43 -14.46
CA GLY A 164 2.99 -6.80 -14.92
C GLY A 164 3.88 -7.86 -14.28
N SER A 165 4.64 -7.53 -13.24
CA SER A 165 5.74 -8.37 -12.74
C SER A 165 5.66 -8.61 -11.23
N GLU A 166 5.05 -9.73 -10.85
CA GLU A 166 5.76 -10.73 -10.04
C GLU A 166 5.54 -12.10 -10.69
N GLU A 167 6.09 -12.28 -11.90
CA GLU A 167 6.74 -13.54 -12.17
C GLU A 167 8.05 -13.50 -11.38
N GLN A 168 8.08 -14.12 -10.20
CA GLN A 168 9.31 -14.81 -9.83
C GLN A 168 9.68 -15.66 -11.05
N PRO A 169 10.90 -15.57 -11.60
CA PRO A 169 11.31 -16.44 -12.68
C PRO A 169 10.99 -17.85 -12.22
N ARG A 170 10.02 -18.51 -12.88
CA ARG A 170 9.83 -19.94 -12.66
C ARG A 170 11.12 -20.53 -13.16
N LEU A 171 12.00 -20.87 -12.22
CA LEU A 171 13.14 -21.72 -12.51
C LEU A 171 12.57 -22.89 -13.31
N THR A 172 13.22 -23.18 -14.44
CA THR A 172 12.87 -24.38 -15.19
C THR A 172 12.94 -25.58 -14.24
N PRO A 173 12.18 -26.66 -14.47
CA PRO A 173 12.23 -27.83 -13.60
C PRO A 173 13.66 -28.36 -13.39
N GLU A 174 14.56 -28.09 -14.34
CA GLU A 174 15.99 -28.40 -14.25
C GLU A 174 16.73 -27.50 -13.26
N GLU A 175 16.51 -26.18 -13.31
CA GLU A 175 17.12 -25.22 -12.39
C GLU A 175 16.63 -25.39 -10.94
N ASP A 176 15.34 -25.70 -10.76
CA ASP A 176 14.75 -26.01 -9.45
C ASP A 176 15.32 -27.32 -8.86
N LEU A 177 15.49 -28.34 -9.70
CA LEU A 177 16.12 -29.61 -9.31
C LEU A 177 17.60 -29.42 -8.97
N GLN A 178 18.31 -28.57 -9.71
CA GLN A 178 19.73 -28.32 -9.52
C GLN A 178 20.00 -27.49 -8.25
N ALA A 179 19.11 -26.54 -7.92
CA ALA A 179 19.12 -25.83 -6.65
C ALA A 179 18.83 -26.75 -5.45
N ALA A 180 17.87 -27.67 -5.58
CA ALA A 180 17.56 -28.65 -4.54
C ALA A 180 18.70 -29.65 -4.28
N LEU A 181 19.40 -30.10 -5.34
CA LEU A 181 20.57 -30.97 -5.24
C LEU A 181 21.76 -30.26 -4.59
N ALA A 182 22.01 -28.99 -4.91
CA ALA A 182 23.07 -28.20 -4.31
C ALA A 182 22.86 -27.98 -2.79
N ALA A 183 21.61 -27.76 -2.36
CA ALA A 183 21.25 -27.63 -0.95
C ALA A 183 21.42 -28.94 -0.16
N ALA A 184 21.33 -30.10 -0.82
CA ALA A 184 21.49 -31.41 -0.20
C ALA A 184 22.97 -31.87 -0.08
N GLY A 185 23.91 -31.20 -0.74
CA GLY A 185 25.32 -31.61 -0.84
C GLY A 185 26.24 -31.22 0.32
N GLY A 186 25.75 -30.53 1.35
CA GLY A 186 26.55 -30.02 2.46
C GLY A 186 26.85 -31.05 3.55
N GLY A 187 27.77 -31.98 3.29
CA GLY A 187 28.19 -33.00 4.26
C GLY A 187 29.58 -33.57 4.01
N ALA A 188 30.58 -32.73 3.73
CA ALA A 188 31.99 -33.15 3.74
C ALA A 188 32.43 -33.37 5.19
N GLY A 189 32.68 -34.63 5.56
CA GLY A 189 33.29 -34.99 6.83
C GLY A 189 34.68 -34.36 6.99
N PRO A 190 35.09 -33.98 8.20
CA PRO A 190 36.41 -33.41 8.43
C PRO A 190 37.53 -34.46 8.25
N PRO A 191 38.73 -34.06 7.80
CA PRO A 191 39.83 -34.97 7.50
C PRO A 191 40.72 -35.31 8.72
N SER A 192 41.12 -36.59 8.77
CA SER A 192 42.41 -37.22 9.12
C SER A 192 43.31 -36.72 10.27
N SER A 193 43.96 -37.73 10.89
CA SER A 193 45.27 -37.78 11.59
C SER A 193 45.18 -37.68 13.13
N ALA A 194 45.90 -38.44 13.96
CA ALA A 194 47.22 -39.05 13.79
C ALA A 194 47.45 -40.25 14.75
N GLU A 195 48.53 -40.96 14.45
CA GLU A 195 49.21 -42.06 15.16
C GLU A 195 49.45 -41.81 16.67
N LEU A 196 49.26 -42.85 17.49
CA LEU A 196 50.30 -43.67 18.16
C LEU A 196 49.63 -44.79 18.98
#